data_AF-A0A1D2NET8-F1
#
_entry.id   AF-A0A1D2NET8-F1
#
_cell.length_a   1.000
_cell.length_b   1.000
_cell.length_c   1.000
_cell.angle_alpha   90.00
_cell.angle_beta   90.00
_cell.angle_gamma   90.00
#
_symmetry.space_group_name_H-M   'P 1'
#
loop_
_entity.id
_entity.type
_entity.pdbx_description
1 polymer ?
#
loop_
_entity_poly.entity_id
_entity_poly.type
_entity_poly.pdbx_seq_one_letter_code
_entity_poly.pdbx_strand_id
1 'polypeptide(L)' 'MMNKKNGGQTIKGSYSVVDPDGYVRTVTYTADPKNGFQAKVTREPTDVKIKVVPSPNRSASAST' A
#
# COMPACT_ATOMS: atom_id res chain seq x y z
N MET A 1 -39.84 5.22 -12.65
CA MET A 1 -39.52 5.31 -11.21
C MET A 1 -38.01 5.42 -11.06
N MET A 2 -37.52 6.53 -10.50
CA MET A 2 -36.11 6.91 -10.52
C MET A 2 -35.54 6.82 -9.10
N ASN A 3 -34.85 5.72 -8.76
CA ASN A 3 -34.17 5.60 -7.47
C ASN A 3 -32.77 6.20 -7.59
N LYS A 4 -32.67 7.53 -7.53
CA LYS A 4 -31.37 8.20 -7.45
C LYS A 4 -30.91 8.22 -5.98
N LYS A 5 -30.05 7.27 -5.61
CA LYS A 5 -29.40 7.24 -4.30
C LYS A 5 -28.31 8.33 -4.27
N ASN A 6 -28.71 9.58 -4.14
CA ASN A 6 -27.85 10.78 -4.14
C ASN A 6 -27.11 10.97 -2.80
N GLY A 7 -26.43 9.94 -2.33
CA GLY A 7 -25.60 10.02 -1.14
C GLY A 7 -24.50 9.00 -1.30
N GLY A 8 -23.38 9.43 -1.89
CA GLY A 8 -22.24 8.54 -2.14
C GLY A 8 -21.91 7.75 -0.87
N GLN A 9 -21.85 6.44 -1.01
CA GLN A 9 -21.65 5.56 0.12
C GLN A 9 -20.22 5.74 0.64
N THR A 10 -20.09 5.84 1.96
CA THR A 10 -18.76 5.79 2.57
C THR A 10 -18.16 4.41 2.38
N ILE A 11 -17.00 4.34 1.73
CA ILE A 11 -16.23 3.10 1.54
C ILE A 11 -15.07 3.11 2.53
N LYS A 12 -14.85 2.00 3.22
CA LYS A 12 -13.74 1.82 4.16
C LYS A 12 -13.06 0.49 3.91
N GLY A 13 -11.78 0.41 4.23
CA GLY A 13 -11.04 -0.84 4.22
C GLY A 13 -9.62 -0.67 4.70
N SER A 14 -8.90 -1.78 4.73
CA SER A 14 -7.49 -1.81 5.01
C SER A 14 -6.80 -2.87 4.16
N TYR A 15 -5.51 -2.64 3.88
CA TYR A 15 -4.63 -3.67 3.35
C TYR A 15 -3.27 -3.57 4.02
N SER A 16 -2.54 -4.68 4.03
CA SER A 16 -1.17 -4.74 4.52
C SER A 16 -0.26 -5.46 3.53
N VAL A 17 0.96 -4.95 3.38
CA VAL A 17 2.04 -5.60 2.60
C VAL A 17 3.33 -5.59 3.41
N VAL A 18 4.10 -6.67 3.27
CA VAL A 18 5.47 -6.78 3.77
C VAL A 18 6.40 -6.11 2.75
N ASP A 19 7.03 -5.01 3.15
CA ASP A 19 8.10 -4.33 2.40
C ASP A 19 9.38 -5.20 2.41
N PRO A 20 10.27 -5.07 1.39
CA PRO A 20 11.47 -5.91 1.25
C PRO A 20 12.51 -5.73 2.37
N ASP A 21 12.36 -4.69 3.18
CA ASP A 21 13.19 -4.40 4.36
C ASP A 21 12.67 -5.08 5.64
N GLY A 22 11.63 -5.91 5.55
CA GLY A 22 11.09 -6.63 6.70
C GLY A 22 10.15 -5.79 7.56
N TYR A 23 9.56 -4.72 7.01
CA TYR A 23 8.49 -3.98 7.68
C TYR A 23 7.13 -4.31 7.07
N VAL A 24 6.09 -4.31 7.90
CA VAL A 24 4.70 -4.34 7.42
C VAL A 24 4.21 -2.91 7.31
N ARG A 25 3.72 -2.56 6.12
CA ARG A 25 2.96 -1.32 5.89
C ARG A 25 1.48 -1.66 5.88
N THR A 26 0.72 -1.02 6.76
CA THR A 26 -0.74 -1.12 6.78
C THR A 26 -1.33 0.21 6.35
N VAL A 27 -2.24 0.16 5.36
CA VAL A 27 -2.97 1.32 4.88
C VAL A 27 -4.43 1.15 5.26
N THR A 28 -4.94 2.05 6.09
CA THR A 28 -6.37 2.15 6.40
C THR A 28 -6.95 3.33 5.64
N TYR A 29 -7.99 3.09 4.85
CA TYR A 29 -8.57 4.10 3.98
C TYR A 29 -10.07 4.32 4.23
N THR A 30 -10.51 5.53 3.96
CA THR A 30 -11.93 5.95 3.95
C THR A 30 -12.16 6.85 2.74
N ALA A 31 -13.20 6.58 1.97
CA ALA A 31 -13.69 7.47 0.92
C ALA A 31 -15.12 7.88 1.25
N ASP A 32 -15.38 9.18 1.33
CA ASP A 32 -16.73 9.71 1.56
C ASP A 32 -17.01 10.98 0.73
N PRO A 33 -18.28 11.32 0.49
CA PRO A 33 -18.63 12.46 -0.37
C PRO A 33 -18.23 13.84 0.18
N LYS A 34 -17.99 13.95 1.49
CA LYS A 34 -17.70 15.23 2.15
C LYS A 34 -16.20 15.52 2.19
N ASN A 35 -15.40 14.50 2.52
CA ASN A 35 -13.96 14.65 2.75
C ASN A 35 -13.10 14.04 1.64
N GLY A 36 -13.72 13.35 0.66
CA GLY A 36 -12.98 12.66 -0.40
C GLY A 36 -12.28 11.40 0.13
N PHE A 37 -11.18 11.03 -0.54
CA PHE A 37 -10.35 9.90 -0.13
C PHE A 37 -9.33 10.33 0.92
N GLN A 38 -9.25 9.57 2.01
CA GLN A 38 -8.29 9.75 3.08
C GLN A 38 -7.65 8.40 3.40
N ALA A 39 -6.33 8.41 3.63
CA ALA A 39 -5.59 7.22 4.01
C ALA A 39 -4.65 7.54 5.18
N LYS A 40 -4.57 6.60 6.13
CA LYS A 40 -3.56 6.58 7.17
C LYS A 40 -2.66 5.38 6.95
N VAL A 41 -1.35 5.62 6.92
CA VAL A 41 -0.34 4.60 6.75
C VAL A 41 0.39 4.40 8.07
N THR A 42 0.50 3.16 8.52
CA THR A 42 1.38 2.77 9.61
C THR A 42 2.43 1.79 9.09
N ARG A 43 3.63 1.84 9.67
CA ARG A 43 4.75 1.00 9.28
C ARG A 43 5.47 0.49 10.53
N GLU A 44 5.55 -0.82 10.65
CA GLU A 44 6.03 -1.51 11.86
C GLU A 44 6.98 -2.65 11.45
N PRO A 45 8.04 -2.94 12.24
CA PRO A 45 8.93 -4.06 11.95
C PRO A 45 8.17 -5.39 12.06
N THR A 46 8.56 -6.40 11.27
CA THR A 46 7.98 -7.75 11.33
C THR A 46 9.05 -8.84 11.43
N ASP A 47 8.65 -10.02 11.90
CA ASP A 47 9.48 -11.22 12.02
C ASP A 47 9.58 -12.02 10.71
N VAL A 48 9.00 -11.52 9.61
CA VAL A 48 9.05 -12.19 8.32
C VAL A 48 10.48 -12.19 7.79
N LYS A 49 11.06 -13.40 7.64
CA LYS A 49 12.38 -13.59 7.04
C LYS A 49 12.30 -13.43 5.53
N ILE A 50 12.63 -12.23 5.05
CA ILE A 50 12.70 -11.96 3.61
C ILE A 50 14.01 -12.51 3.06
N LYS A 51 13.92 -13.40 2.08
CA LYS A 51 15.10 -13.90 1.36
C LYS A 51 15.58 -12.80 0.43
N VAL A 52 16.43 -11.91 0.93
CA VAL A 52 17.10 -10.90 0.10
C VAL A 52 18.06 -11.64 -0.83
N VAL A 53 17.59 -11.93 -2.04
CA VAL A 53 18.49 -12.29 -3.13
C VAL A 53 19.28 -11.03 -3.46
N PRO A 54 20.62 -11.04 -3.36
CA PRO A 54 21.39 -9.87 -3.76
C PRO A 54 21.06 -9.59 -5.22
N SER A 55 20.60 -8.37 -5.51
CA SER A 55 20.43 -7.88 -6.86
C SER A 55 21.72 -8.19 -7.64
N PRO A 56 21.68 -8.78 -8.84
CA PRO A 56 22.88 -8.96 -9.63
C PRO A 56 23.52 -7.59 -9.78
N ASN A 57 24.73 -7.46 -9.23
CA ASN A 57 25.51 -6.24 -9.23
C ASN A 57 25.62 -5.75 -10.67
N ARG A 58 24.84 -4.73 -11.05
CA ARG A 58 25.01 -4.02 -12.33
C ARG A 58 26.22 -3.09 -12.20
N SER A 59 27.36 -3.64 -11.82
CA SER A 59 28.64 -2.98 -12.04
C SER A 59 28.98 -3.21 -13.51
N ALA A 60 28.64 -2.21 -14.31
CA ALA A 60 29.26 -1.87 -15.58
C ALA A 60 29.87 -3.03 -16.39
N SER A 61 29.04 -3.76 -17.13
CA SER A 61 29.48 -4.31 -18.41
C SER A 61 29.23 -3.22 -19.46
N ALA A 62 30.21 -2.35 -19.65
CA ALA A 62 30.33 -1.53 -20.85
C ALA A 62 31.79 -1.64 -21.29
N SER A 63 31.97 -2.43 -22.35
CA SER A 63 33.21 -2.81 -23.01
C SER A 63 34.03 -1.60 -23.47
N THR A 64 35.36 -1.75 -23.42
CA THR A 64 36.30 -1.08 -24.35
C THR A 64 36.61 -2.06 -25.48
#